data_AF-A0A2M6X9G3-F1
#
_entry.id   AF-A0A2M6X9G3-F1
#
_cell.length_a   1.000
_cell.length_b   1.000
_cell.length_c   1.000
_cell.angle_alpha   90.00
_cell.angle_beta   90.00
_cell.angle_gamma   90.00
#
_symmetry.space_group_name_H-M   'P 1'
#
loop_
_entity.id
_entity.type
_entity.pdbx_description
1 polymer ?
#
loop_
_entity_poly.entity_id
_entity_poly.type
_entity_poly.pdbx_seq_one_letter_code
_entity_poly.pdbx_strand_id
1 'polypeptide(L)'
;MIFHLLTIFPHIFDSYLQESILGRSQKKGLIKIKVHNLRDYAEDKHQTTDDQPYGGGAGMVMKIEPIARALSKIAPKEKSKKTRIILLSARGKTFDQKKARALAKY
;
A
#
# COMPACT_ATOMS: atom_id res chain seq x y z
N MET A 1 -0.49 -6.99 -14.57
CA MET A 1 0.23 -6.27 -13.48
C MET A 1 -0.63 -6.24 -12.23
N ILE A 2 -0.06 -6.40 -11.02
CA ILE A 2 -0.82 -6.42 -9.76
C ILE A 2 -0.31 -5.31 -8.84
N PHE A 3 -1.22 -4.51 -8.30
CA PHE A 3 -0.95 -3.48 -7.31
C PHE A 3 -1.55 -3.88 -5.97
N HIS A 4 -0.76 -3.72 -4.90
CA HIS A 4 -1.22 -3.85 -3.53
C HIS A 4 -1.10 -2.50 -2.83
N LEU A 5 -2.20 -1.97 -2.34
CA LEU A 5 -2.27 -0.73 -1.58
C LEU A 5 -2.49 -1.09 -0.12
N LEU A 6 -1.65 -0.59 0.78
CA LEU A 6 -1.79 -0.77 2.22
C LEU A 6 -2.12 0.59 2.84
N THR A 7 -3.27 0.68 3.50
CA THR A 7 -3.81 1.94 4.01
C THR A 7 -4.68 1.66 5.24
N ILE A 8 -4.86 2.66 6.11
CA ILE A 8 -5.89 2.61 7.16
C ILE A 8 -7.25 3.11 6.64
N PHE A 9 -7.36 3.57 5.39
CA PHE A 9 -8.62 4.04 4.81
C PHE A 9 -8.87 3.35 3.48
N PRO A 10 -9.29 2.07 3.45
CA PRO A 10 -9.48 1.35 2.21
C PRO A 10 -10.59 1.94 1.33
N HIS A 11 -11.69 2.37 1.95
CA HIS A 11 -12.91 2.80 1.24
C HIS A 11 -12.76 4.07 0.41
N ILE A 12 -11.75 4.91 0.66
CA ILE A 12 -11.50 6.11 -0.15
C ILE A 12 -11.14 5.76 -1.60
N PHE A 13 -10.73 4.52 -1.85
CA PHE A 13 -10.36 4.02 -3.17
C PHE A 13 -11.55 3.41 -3.93
N ASP A 14 -12.67 3.13 -3.27
CA ASP A 14 -13.78 2.35 -3.83
C ASP A 14 -14.36 2.98 -5.10
N SER A 15 -14.56 4.30 -5.09
CA SER A 15 -15.03 5.03 -6.28
C SER A 15 -13.93 5.19 -7.33
N TYR A 16 -12.79 5.76 -6.95
CA TYR A 16 -11.75 6.16 -7.91
C TYR A 16 -11.18 5.00 -8.73
N LEU A 17 -11.03 3.81 -8.12
CA LEU A 17 -10.46 2.65 -8.82
C LEU A 17 -11.43 2.01 -9.83
N GLN A 18 -12.73 2.25 -9.69
CA GLN A 18 -13.76 1.68 -10.57
C GLN A 18 -14.08 2.58 -11.77
N GLU A 19 -13.59 3.81 -11.77
CA GLU A 19 -13.88 4.80 -12.80
C GLU A 19 -12.86 4.81 -13.96
N SER A 20 -13.34 5.27 -15.12
CA SER A 20 -12.53 5.59 -16.30
C SER A 20 -11.48 4.52 -16.68
N ILE A 21 -10.23 4.92 -16.91
CA ILE A 21 -9.15 4.05 -17.37
C ILE A 21 -8.82 2.93 -16.37
N LEU A 22 -8.92 3.18 -15.06
CA LEU A 22 -8.64 2.19 -14.03
C LEU A 22 -9.71 1.10 -14.05
N GLY A 23 -10.99 1.49 -14.00
CA GLY A 23 -12.11 0.57 -14.07
C GLY A 23 -12.12 -0.27 -15.34
N ARG A 24 -11.93 0.37 -16.52
CA ARG A 24 -11.84 -0.35 -17.80
C ARG A 24 -10.67 -1.33 -17.85
N SER A 25 -9.50 -0.96 -17.31
CA SER A 25 -8.31 -1.82 -17.30
C SER A 25 -8.49 -3.03 -16.39
N GLN A 26 -9.16 -2.87 -15.25
CA GLN A 26 -9.53 -3.97 -14.36
C GLN A 26 -10.55 -4.91 -15.00
N LYS A 27 -11.62 -4.38 -15.62
CA LYS A 27 -12.64 -5.17 -16.34
C LYS A 27 -12.03 -6.00 -17.49
N LYS A 28 -11.01 -5.48 -18.16
CA LYS A 28 -10.24 -6.18 -19.21
C LYS A 28 -9.16 -7.12 -18.68
N GLY A 29 -8.97 -7.22 -17.36
CA GLY A 29 -7.96 -8.08 -16.75
C GLY A 29 -6.50 -7.63 -16.94
N LEU A 30 -6.26 -6.41 -17.43
CA LEU A 30 -4.90 -5.89 -17.69
C LEU A 30 -4.14 -5.58 -16.38
N ILE A 31 -4.88 -5.12 -15.39
CA ILE A 31 -4.38 -4.83 -14.05
C ILE A 31 -5.30 -5.44 -12.99
N LYS A 32 -4.73 -5.73 -11.81
CA LYS A 32 -5.48 -6.07 -10.60
C LYS A 32 -5.04 -5.15 -9.47
N ILE A 33 -5.98 -4.51 -8.80
CA ILE A 33 -5.68 -3.65 -7.66
C ILE A 33 -6.30 -4.29 -6.41
N LYS A 34 -5.50 -4.49 -5.37
CA LYS A 34 -5.94 -5.00 -4.07
C LYS A 34 -5.65 -3.97 -3.00
N VAL A 35 -6.68 -3.49 -2.33
CA VAL A 35 -6.56 -2.57 -1.21
C VAL A 35 -6.65 -3.36 0.09
N HIS A 36 -5.71 -3.15 0.99
CA HIS A 36 -5.59 -3.84 2.27
C HIS A 36 -5.72 -2.82 3.39
N ASN A 37 -6.62 -3.10 4.33
CA ASN A 37 -6.75 -2.31 5.54
C ASN A 37 -5.65 -2.71 6.54
N LEU A 38 -4.78 -1.76 6.89
CA LEU A 38 -3.67 -2.02 7.82
C LEU A 38 -4.19 -2.42 9.22
N ARG A 39 -5.39 -1.97 9.61
CA ARG A 39 -6.01 -2.31 10.90
C ARG A 39 -6.28 -3.82 11.05
N ASP A 40 -6.53 -4.53 9.95
CA ASP A 40 -6.75 -5.98 9.96
C ASP A 40 -5.49 -6.77 10.36
N TYR A 41 -4.34 -6.09 10.44
CA TYR A 41 -3.05 -6.65 10.80
C TYR A 41 -2.58 -6.20 12.18
N ALA A 42 -3.39 -5.49 12.97
CA ALA A 42 -3.11 -5.20 14.39
C ALA A 42 -3.53 -6.37 15.32
N GLU A 43 -3.02 -6.43 16.57
CA GLU A 43 -3.38 -7.53 17.53
C GLU A 43 -4.34 -7.08 18.61
N ASP A 44 -4.30 -5.81 18.98
CA ASP A 44 -5.13 -5.31 20.03
C ASP A 44 -6.59 -5.23 19.57
N LYS A 45 -7.49 -5.32 20.55
CA LYS A 45 -8.95 -5.28 20.34
C LYS A 45 -9.42 -4.04 19.58
N HIS A 46 -8.67 -2.95 19.67
CA HIS A 46 -9.00 -1.67 19.03
C HIS A 46 -8.36 -1.50 17.65
N GLN A 47 -7.61 -2.50 17.18
CA GLN A 47 -6.90 -2.50 15.90
C GLN A 47 -5.98 -1.28 15.72
N THR A 48 -5.21 -0.97 16.76
CA THR A 48 -4.36 0.22 16.83
C THR A 48 -3.17 0.09 15.86
N THR A 49 -2.96 1.12 15.03
CA THR A 49 -1.92 1.12 13.98
C THR A 49 -0.80 2.13 14.19
N ASP A 50 -0.90 2.95 15.22
CA ASP A 50 0.01 4.04 15.56
C ASP A 50 0.30 4.05 17.06
N ASP A 51 1.39 4.70 17.45
CA ASP A 51 1.81 4.85 18.83
C ASP A 51 2.53 6.19 19.03
N GLN A 52 2.73 6.57 20.29
CA GLN A 52 3.44 7.79 20.63
C GLN A 52 4.90 7.71 20.14
N PRO A 53 5.44 8.82 19.60
CA PRO A 53 6.85 8.88 19.24
C PRO A 53 7.74 8.73 20.49
N TYR A 54 8.78 7.89 20.39
CA TYR A 54 9.84 7.89 21.38
C TYR A 54 10.49 9.27 21.47
N GLY A 55 10.70 9.77 22.69
CA GLY A 55 11.17 11.14 22.95
C GLY A 55 10.07 12.19 23.06
N GLY A 56 8.80 11.79 22.92
CA GLY A 56 7.65 12.69 23.01
C GLY A 56 7.48 13.60 21.79
N GLY A 57 6.68 14.65 21.93
CA GLY A 57 6.31 15.56 20.85
C GLY A 57 4.88 15.38 20.36
N ALA A 58 4.46 16.23 19.43
CA ALA A 58 3.10 16.22 18.91
C ALA A 58 2.90 15.13 17.84
N GLY A 59 1.72 14.51 17.85
CA GLY A 59 1.30 13.53 16.85
C GLY A 59 1.69 12.08 17.20
N MET A 60 1.50 11.21 16.21
CA MET A 60 1.64 9.75 16.34
C MET A 60 2.52 9.19 15.23
N VAL A 61 3.13 8.03 15.47
CA VAL A 61 3.96 7.30 14.51
C VAL A 61 3.35 5.94 14.23
N MET A 62 3.30 5.54 12.97
CA MET A 62 2.79 4.22 12.60
C MET A 62 3.62 3.09 13.24
N LYS A 63 2.93 2.13 13.86
CA LYS A 63 3.52 0.93 14.45
C LYS A 63 4.11 0.02 13.39
N ILE A 64 5.24 -0.61 13.72
CA ILE A 64 5.95 -1.50 12.79
C ILE A 64 5.28 -2.87 12.67
N GLU A 65 4.66 -3.37 13.75
CA GLU A 65 4.14 -4.74 13.82
C GLU A 65 2.98 -4.97 12.84
N PRO A 66 1.97 -4.08 12.71
CA PRO A 66 0.94 -4.24 11.70
C PRO A 66 1.49 -4.15 10.28
N ILE A 67 2.45 -3.25 10.03
CA ILE A 67 3.07 -3.07 8.70
C ILE A 67 3.86 -4.32 8.32
N ALA A 68 4.70 -4.84 9.22
CA ALA A 68 5.50 -6.03 8.97
C ALA A 68 4.62 -7.26 8.69
N ARG A 69 3.53 -7.43 9.44
CA ARG A 69 2.56 -8.53 9.25
C ARG A 69 1.75 -8.39 7.96
N ALA A 70 1.38 -7.17 7.59
CA ALA A 70 0.78 -6.92 6.29
C ALA A 70 1.73 -7.30 5.17
N LEU A 71 2.98 -6.82 5.21
CA LEU A 71 3.97 -7.12 4.18
C LEU A 71 4.28 -8.62 4.08
N SER A 72 4.38 -9.35 5.19
CA SER A 72 4.65 -10.80 5.17
C SER A 72 3.50 -11.63 4.60
N LYS A 73 2.26 -11.15 4.72
CA LYS A 73 1.05 -11.78 4.13
C LYS A 73 0.84 -11.38 2.67
N ILE A 74 1.14 -10.13 2.31
CA ILE A 74 0.84 -9.56 1.00
C ILE A 74 1.96 -9.85 -0.02
N ALA A 75 3.22 -9.74 0.40
CA ALA A 75 4.34 -9.91 -0.51
C ALA A 75 4.43 -11.37 -1.00
N PRO A 76 4.64 -11.60 -2.32
CA PRO A 76 4.83 -12.96 -2.82
C PRO A 76 6.02 -13.64 -2.14
N LYS A 77 5.79 -14.86 -1.64
CA LYS A 77 6.85 -15.70 -1.05
C LYS A 77 7.82 -16.26 -2.11
N GLU A 78 7.40 -16.29 -3.37
CA GLU A 78 8.21 -16.79 -4.47
C GLU A 78 9.18 -15.72 -4.99
N LYS A 79 10.48 -16.07 -5.04
CA LYS A 79 11.55 -15.24 -5.61
C LYS A 79 11.38 -14.91 -7.10
N SER A 80 10.48 -15.62 -7.81
CA SER A 80 10.27 -15.52 -9.26
C SER A 80 9.54 -14.24 -9.70
N LYS A 81 8.76 -13.60 -8.81
CA LYS A 81 8.02 -12.37 -9.11
C LYS A 81 8.77 -11.15 -8.59
N LYS A 82 9.26 -10.31 -9.50
CA LYS A 82 9.88 -9.01 -9.16
C LYS A 82 8.84 -8.10 -8.50
N THR A 83 8.76 -8.14 -7.17
CA THR A 83 7.85 -7.27 -6.41
C THR A 83 8.62 -6.04 -5.92
N ARG A 84 8.07 -4.85 -6.16
CA ARG A 84 8.62 -3.60 -5.64
C ARG A 84 7.76 -3.08 -4.50
N ILE A 85 8.36 -2.93 -3.32
CA ILE A 85 7.73 -2.25 -2.18
C ILE A 85 8.07 -0.76 -2.28
N ILE A 86 7.04 0.09 -2.21
CA ILE A 86 7.16 1.55 -2.34
C ILE A 86 6.43 2.19 -1.16
N LEU A 87 7.16 2.99 -0.38
CA LEU A 87 6.59 3.89 0.62
C LEU A 87 6.46 5.28 0.01
N LEU A 88 5.24 5.83 0.00
CA LEU A 88 5.00 7.19 -0.45
C LEU A 88 5.35 8.16 0.69
N SER A 89 6.21 9.14 0.41
CA SER A 89 6.66 10.13 1.39
C SER A 89 7.08 11.41 0.68
N ALA A 90 6.87 12.56 1.31
CA ALA A 90 7.34 13.86 0.84
C ALA A 90 8.87 13.95 0.74
N ARG A 91 9.61 13.14 1.51
CA ARG A 91 11.07 13.01 1.42
C ARG A 91 11.53 12.02 0.34
N GLY A 92 10.58 11.40 -0.36
CA GLY A 92 10.85 10.43 -1.42
C GLY A 92 11.36 11.09 -2.71
N LYS A 93 11.78 10.26 -3.66
CA LYS A 93 12.09 10.74 -5.02
C LYS A 93 10.80 11.20 -5.71
N THR A 94 10.83 12.39 -6.31
CA THR A 94 9.72 12.92 -7.11
C THR A 94 9.28 11.92 -8.17
N PHE A 95 7.97 11.72 -8.29
CA PHE A 95 7.39 10.85 -9.29
C PHE A 95 7.20 11.62 -10.60
N ASP A 96 7.88 11.15 -11.66
CA ASP A 96 7.79 11.71 -13.00
C ASP A 96 7.47 10.62 -14.04
N GLN A 97 7.29 11.04 -15.30
CA GLN A 97 6.95 10.11 -16.38
C GLN A 97 8.04 9.08 -16.66
N LYS A 98 9.32 9.44 -16.42
CA LYS A 98 10.45 8.51 -16.56
C LYS A 98 10.36 7.40 -15.51
N LYS A 99 10.02 7.76 -14.27
CA LYS A 99 9.80 6.83 -13.16
C LYS A 99 8.60 5.93 -13.41
N ALA A 100 7.50 6.47 -13.92
CA ALA A 100 6.31 5.69 -14.30
C ALA A 100 6.66 4.59 -15.31
N ARG A 101 7.38 4.93 -16.40
CA ARG A 101 7.85 3.96 -17.40
C ARG A 101 8.80 2.91 -16.82
N ALA A 102 9.66 3.29 -15.90
CA ALA A 102 10.56 2.35 -15.23
C ALA A 102 9.80 1.37 -14.32
N LEU A 103 8.78 1.86 -13.59
CA LEU A 103 7.95 1.03 -12.71
C LEU A 103 6.99 0.11 -13.48
N ALA A 104 6.57 0.49 -14.69
CA ALA A 104 5.72 -0.35 -15.54
C ALA A 104 6.39 -1.63 -16.08
N LYS A 105 7.71 -1.82 -15.84
CA LYS A 105 8.49 -3.00 -16.25
C LYS A 105 8.55 -4.10 -15.19
N TYR A 106 7.91 -3.90 -14.04
CA TYR A 106 7.78 -4.90 -12.97
C TYR A 106 6.51 -5.74 -13.19
#